data_AF-A0A538SJL9-F1
#
_entry.id   AF-A0A538SJL9-F1
#
_cell.length_a   1.000
_cell.length_b   1.000
_cell.length_c   1.000
_cell.angle_alpha   90.00
_cell.angle_beta   90.00
_cell.angle_gamma   90.00
#
_symmetry.space_group_name_H-M   'P 1'
#
loop_
_entity.id
_entity.type
_entity.pdbx_description
1 polymer ?
#
loop_
_entity_poly.entity_id
_entity_poly.type
_entity_poly.pdbx_seq_one_letter_code
_entity_poly.pdbx_strand_id
1 'polypeptide(L)'
;MNLRSLSHLSNQELLRSLAAIVARDRGTTAEMLAHIAEVDDRRLYAQEGFPSMFAYCVQVLHMSEDTAFKRIRAARTARQFPAIFE
;
A
#
# COMPACT_ATOMS: atom_id res chain seq x y z
N MET A 1 -3.33 -19.20 8.25
CA MET A 1 -4.22 -18.02 8.26
C MET A 1 -5.65 -18.53 8.37
N ASN A 2 -6.34 -18.27 9.49
CA ASN A 2 -7.70 -18.78 9.70
C ASN A 2 -8.68 -18.04 8.78
N LEU A 3 -9.30 -18.76 7.83
CA LEU A 3 -10.43 -18.25 7.06
C LEU A 3 -11.62 -18.11 8.01
N ARG A 4 -12.04 -16.87 8.28
CA ARG A 4 -13.32 -16.60 8.94
C ARG A 4 -14.43 -16.94 7.95
N SER A 5 -15.31 -17.89 8.30
CA SER A 5 -16.49 -18.18 7.49
C SER A 5 -17.49 -17.02 7.57
N LEU A 6 -17.95 -16.54 6.42
CA LEU A 6 -18.95 -15.47 6.28
C LEU A 6 -20.33 -16.00 5.83
N SER A 7 -20.53 -17.32 5.82
CA SER A 7 -21.76 -17.97 5.33
C SER A 7 -23.03 -17.64 6.12
N HIS A 8 -22.90 -17.02 7.28
CA HIS A 8 -24.01 -16.57 8.12
C HIS A 8 -24.51 -15.16 7.77
N LEU A 9 -23.80 -14.42 6.91
CA LEU A 9 -24.22 -13.08 6.47
C LEU A 9 -25.21 -13.18 5.30
N SER A 10 -26.19 -12.27 5.27
CA SER A 10 -26.99 -12.09 4.06
C SER A 10 -26.15 -11.46 2.93
N ASN A 11 -26.60 -11.63 1.68
CA ASN A 11 -25.94 -11.02 0.52
C ASN A 11 -25.77 -9.50 0.66
N GLN A 12 -26.79 -8.80 1.19
CA GLN A 12 -26.73 -7.35 1.36
C GLN A 12 -25.74 -6.93 2.46
N GLU A 13 -25.66 -7.68 3.56
CA GLU A 13 -24.67 -7.42 4.61
C GLU A 13 -23.24 -7.68 4.14
N LEU A 14 -23.03 -8.76 3.38
CA LEU A 14 -21.74 -9.09 2.81
C LEU A 14 -21.26 -8.00 1.85
N LEU A 15 -22.11 -7.53 0.93
CA LEU A 15 -21.76 -6.47 -0.01
C LEU A 15 -21.48 -5.13 0.69
N ARG A 16 -22.30 -4.73 1.66
CA ARG A 16 -22.06 -3.51 2.46
C ARG A 16 -20.75 -3.58 3.23
N SER A 17 -20.47 -4.73 3.86
CA SER A 17 -19.24 -4.93 4.63
C SER A 17 -18.01 -4.91 3.72
N LEU A 18 -18.07 -5.56 2.56
CA LEU A 18 -16.98 -5.54 1.58
C LEU A 18 -16.72 -4.11 1.09
N ALA A 19 -17.75 -3.34 0.74
CA ALA A 19 -17.60 -1.96 0.31
C ALA A 19 -16.94 -1.08 1.40
N ALA A 20 -17.33 -1.26 2.66
CA ALA A 20 -16.71 -0.56 3.79
C ALA A 20 -15.24 -0.95 4.00
N ILE A 21 -14.90 -2.24 3.83
CA ILE A 21 -13.52 -2.72 3.92
C ILE A 21 -12.68 -2.11 2.78
N VAL A 22 -13.18 -2.13 1.55
CA VAL A 22 -12.49 -1.52 0.40
C VAL A 22 -12.31 -0.01 0.59
N ALA A 23 -13.29 0.69 1.17
CA ALA A 23 -13.13 2.10 1.49
C ALA A 23 -12.01 2.35 2.50
N ARG A 24 -11.90 1.54 3.56
CA ARG A 24 -10.80 1.61 4.53
C ARG A 24 -9.46 1.23 3.90
N ASP A 25 -9.42 0.19 3.07
CA ASP A 25 -8.22 -0.28 2.40
C ASP A 25 -7.61 0.78 1.47
N ARG A 26 -8.45 1.58 0.79
CA ARG A 26 -8.00 2.73 0.01
C ARG A 26 -7.27 3.77 0.88
N GLY A 27 -7.79 4.08 2.07
CA GLY A 27 -7.12 4.99 3.02
C GLY A 27 -5.77 4.44 3.49
N THR A 28 -5.73 3.18 3.90
CA THR A 28 -4.49 2.49 4.26
C THR A 28 -3.48 2.49 3.11
N THR A 29 -3.95 2.29 1.87
CA THR A 29 -3.09 2.31 0.69
C THR A 29 -2.52 3.71 0.44
N ALA A 30 -3.33 4.76 0.58
CA ALA A 30 -2.88 6.15 0.46
C ALA A 30 -1.79 6.48 1.50
N GLU A 31 -2.02 6.14 2.76
CA GLU A 31 -1.03 6.30 3.82
C GLU A 31 0.27 5.57 3.50
N MET A 32 0.21 4.30 3.11
CA MET A 32 1.39 3.52 2.71
C MET A 32 2.16 4.19 1.56
N LEU A 33 1.47 4.71 0.53
CA LEU A 33 2.11 5.39 -0.58
C LEU A 33 2.81 6.68 -0.14
N ALA A 34 2.20 7.46 0.76
CA ALA A 34 2.84 8.64 1.33
C ALA A 34 4.13 8.29 2.10
N HIS A 35 4.11 7.21 2.88
CA HIS A 35 5.30 6.73 3.60
C HIS A 35 6.39 6.23 2.65
N ILE A 36 6.04 5.46 1.63
CA ILE A 36 7.00 5.02 0.60
C ILE A 36 7.64 6.23 -0.08
N ALA A 37 6.85 7.26 -0.39
CA ALA A 37 7.36 8.47 -1.03
C ALA A 37 8.38 9.21 -0.16
N GLU A 38 8.10 9.34 1.13
CA GLU A 38 8.98 10.01 2.09
C GLU A 38 10.28 9.20 2.32
N VAL A 39 10.18 7.88 2.43
CA VAL A 39 11.34 6.97 2.55
C VAL A 39 12.23 7.04 1.30
N ASP A 40 11.61 7.07 0.12
CA ASP A 40 12.32 7.17 -1.17
C ASP A 40 13.02 8.52 -1.32
N ASP A 41 12.35 9.62 -1.00
CA ASP A 41 12.88 10.99 -1.08
C ASP A 41 14.06 11.21 -0.12
N ARG A 42 13.90 10.78 1.13
CA ARG A 42 14.96 10.84 2.15
C ARG A 42 16.03 9.77 1.98
N ARG A 43 15.85 8.86 1.02
CA ARG A 43 16.73 7.71 0.75
C ARG A 43 17.01 6.87 1.99
N LEU A 44 16.01 6.68 2.85
CA LEU A 44 16.20 5.88 4.08
C LEU A 44 16.51 4.41 3.76
N TYR A 45 16.05 3.91 2.60
CA TYR A 45 16.45 2.61 2.09
C TYR A 45 17.98 2.45 1.97
N ALA A 46 18.72 3.53 1.68
CA ALA A 46 20.17 3.50 1.58
C ALA A 46 20.84 3.46 2.96
N GLN A 47 20.25 4.10 3.97
CA GLN A 47 20.70 4.02 5.36
C GLN A 47 20.52 2.61 5.92
N GLU A 48 19.47 1.91 5.47
CA GLU A 48 19.21 0.50 5.77
C GLU A 48 20.06 -0.47 4.92
N GLY A 49 20.99 0.03 4.09
CA GLY A 49 21.94 -0.79 3.32
C GLY A 49 21.42 -1.33 1.98
N PHE A 50 20.29 -0.85 1.48
CA PHE A 50 19.72 -1.29 0.21
C PHE A 50 20.10 -0.37 -0.94
N PRO A 51 20.38 -0.90 -2.14
CA PRO A 51 20.83 -0.11 -3.28
C PRO A 51 19.71 0.75 -3.91
N SER A 52 18.44 0.47 -3.60
CA SER A 52 17.29 1.23 -4.12
C SER A 52 16.04 0.98 -3.26
N MET A 53 15.06 1.89 -3.38
CA MET A 53 13.72 1.69 -2.80
C MET A 53 13.06 0.41 -3.32
N PHE A 54 13.32 0.01 -4.57
CA PHE A 54 12.82 -1.24 -5.14
C PHE A 54 13.37 -2.46 -4.39
N ALA A 55 14.69 -2.52 -4.18
CA ALA A 55 15.31 -3.59 -3.42
C ALA A 55 14.76 -3.65 -1.98
N TYR A 56 14.56 -2.50 -1.34
CA TYR A 56 13.95 -2.43 -0.01
C TYR A 56 12.50 -2.95 0.00
N CYS A 57 11.65 -2.52 -0.94
CA CYS A 57 10.27 -3.00 -1.05
C CYS A 57 10.17 -4.52 -1.24
N VAL A 58 11.05 -5.11 -2.05
CA VAL A 58 11.01 -6.55 -2.34
C VAL A 58 11.59 -7.36 -1.18
N GLN A 59 12.75 -6.96 -0.66
CA GLN A 59 13.50 -7.76 0.31
C GLN A 59 13.01 -7.55 1.76
N VAL A 60 12.66 -6.32 2.14
CA VAL A 60 12.24 -5.96 3.51
C VAL A 60 10.73 -5.93 3.63
N LEU A 61 10.03 -5.28 2.69
CA LEU A 61 8.56 -5.17 2.75
C LEU A 61 7.85 -6.35 2.10
N HIS A 62 8.60 -7.35 1.62
CA HIS A 62 8.10 -8.59 1.02
C HIS A 62 7.06 -8.39 -0.10
N MET A 63 7.16 -7.28 -0.83
CA MET A 63 6.33 -7.03 -1.99
C MET A 63 6.82 -7.87 -3.18
N SER A 64 5.91 -8.31 -4.03
CA SER A 64 6.31 -8.78 -5.36
C SER A 64 6.94 -7.64 -6.15
N GLU A 65 7.81 -7.95 -7.11
CA GLU A 65 8.47 -6.96 -7.96
C GLU A 65 7.46 -6.04 -8.66
N ASP A 66 6.38 -6.62 -9.22
CA ASP A 66 5.29 -5.87 -9.87
C ASP A 66 4.59 -4.91 -8.89
N THR A 67 4.31 -5.38 -7.66
CA THR A 67 3.70 -4.55 -6.61
C THR A 67 4.63 -3.42 -6.20
N ALA A 68 5.91 -3.71 -5.99
CA ALA A 68 6.93 -2.73 -5.62
C ALA A 68 7.04 -1.64 -6.69
N PHE A 69 7.15 -2.02 -7.96
CA PHE A 69 7.26 -1.08 -9.08
C PHE A 69 6.05 -0.14 -9.16
N LYS A 70 4.83 -0.70 -9.13
CA LYS A 70 3.58 0.09 -9.19
C LYS A 70 3.46 1.05 -8.00
N ARG A 71 3.74 0.58 -6.79
CA ARG A 71 3.64 1.40 -5.57
C ARG A 71 4.68 2.49 -5.52
N ILE A 72 5.93 2.23 -5.88
CA ILE A 72 6.98 3.27 -5.93
C ILE A 72 6.61 4.34 -6.95
N ARG A 73 6.12 3.94 -8.14
CA ARG A 73 5.67 4.91 -9.15
C ARG A 73 4.50 5.75 -8.65
N ALA A 74 3.49 5.13 -8.04
CA ALA A 74 2.35 5.85 -7.49
C ALA A 74 2.76 6.81 -6.35
N ALA A 75 3.64 6.36 -5.45
CA ALA A 75 4.17 7.15 -4.34
C ALA A 75 4.92 8.40 -4.84
N ARG A 76 5.80 8.24 -5.81
CA ARG A 76 6.53 9.36 -6.44
C ARG A 76 5.59 10.38 -7.09
N THR A 77 4.57 9.91 -7.81
CA THR A 77 3.56 10.78 -8.41
C THR A 77 2.76 11.51 -7.32
N ALA A 78 2.33 10.81 -6.28
CA ALA A 78 1.53 11.40 -5.22
C ALA A 78 2.31 12.46 -4.41
N ARG A 79 3.63 12.31 -4.27
CA ARG A 79 4.48 13.36 -3.70
C ARG A 79 4.58 14.61 -4.58
N GLN A 80 4.54 14.45 -5.90
CA GLN A 80 4.51 15.59 -6.83
C GLN A 80 3.15 16.30 -6.81
N PHE A 81 2.08 15.55 -6.53
CA PHE A 81 0.70 16.06 -6.50
C PHE A 81 -0.01 15.62 -5.21
N PRO A 82 0.28 16.26 -4.05
CA PRO A 82 -0.26 15.82 -2.76
C PRO A 82 -1.79 15.79 -2.69
N ALA A 83 -2.47 16.63 -3.47
CA ALA A 83 -3.92 16.68 -3.59
C ALA A 83 -4.56 15.36 -4.08
N ILE A 84 -3.78 14.40 -4.60
CA ILE A 84 -4.28 13.05 -4.95
C ILE A 84 -4.76 12.26 -3.73
N PHE A 85 -4.33 12.64 -2.52
CA PHE A 85 -4.76 12.01 -1.28
C PHE A 85 -5.98 12.68 -0.61
N GLU A 86 -6.52 13.76 -1.19
CA GLU A 86 -7.69 14.49 -0.69
C GLU A 86 -9.02 14.03 -1.33
#